data_AF-A0A7Y5DGP6-F1
#
_entry.id   AF-A0A7Y5DGP6-F1
#
_cell.length_a   1.000
_cell.length_b   1.000
_cell.length_c   1.000
_cell.angle_alpha   90.00
_cell.angle_beta   90.00
_cell.angle_gamma   90.00
#
_symmetry.space_group_name_H-M   'P 1'
#
loop_
_entity.id
_entity.type
_entity.pdbx_description
1 polymer ?
#
loop_
_entity_poly.entity_id
_entity_poly.type
_entity_poly.pdbx_seq_one_letter_code
_entity_poly.pdbx_strand_id
1 'polypeptide(L)' 'MAKGAREKIKLESSAGTGHFYTTNKNKRTTPEKL' A
#
# COMPACT_ATOMS: atom_id res chain seq x y z
N MET A 1 -12.51 9.54 17.30
CA MET A 1 -12.28 8.18 16.76
C MET A 1 -10.98 8.20 15.96
N ALA A 2 -9.93 7.52 16.43
CA ALA A 2 -8.63 7.53 15.74
C ALA A 2 -8.77 6.83 14.39
N LYS A 3 -8.74 7.62 13.30
CA LYS A 3 -8.68 7.12 11.92
C LYS A 3 -7.48 6.18 11.84
N GLY A 4 -7.76 4.87 11.78
CA GLY A 4 -6.72 3.84 11.82
C GLY A 4 -5.65 4.16 10.79
N ALA A 5 -4.37 4.04 11.18
CA ALA A 5 -3.20 4.40 10.35
C ALA A 5 -2.96 3.45 9.16
N ARG A 6 -4.03 2.81 8.68
CA ARG A 6 -4.05 1.84 7.61
C ARG A 6 -4.53 2.55 6.35
N GLU A 7 -3.66 2.60 5.35
CA GLU A 7 -3.92 3.25 4.08
C GLU A 7 -3.82 2.25 2.94
N LYS A 8 -4.71 2.39 1.96
CA LYS A 8 -4.65 1.59 0.74
C LYS A 8 -3.48 2.09 -0.10
N ILE A 9 -2.58 1.18 -0.44
CA ILE A 9 -1.47 1.42 -1.37
C ILE A 9 -1.70 0.63 -2.66
N LYS A 10 -1.23 1.20 -3.76
CA LYS A 10 -1.19 0.54 -5.07
C LYS A 10 0.20 -0.04 -5.25
N LEU A 11 0.27 -1.33 -5.56
CA LEU A 11 1.49 -2.02 -5.96
C LEU A 11 1.40 -2.26 -7.46
N GLU A 12 2.23 -1.54 -8.21
CA GLU A 12 2.33 -1.69 -9.66
C GLU A 12 3.08 -2.98 -9.98
N SER A 13 2.50 -3.84 -10.82
CA SER A 13 3.16 -5.07 -11.25
C SER A 13 4.34 -4.72 -12.15
N SER A 14 5.55 -5.10 -11.72
CA SER A 14 6.79 -4.90 -12.49
C SER A 14 6.86 -5.75 -13.77
N ALA A 15 5.90 -6.67 -13.99
CA ALA A 15 5.86 -7.56 -15.14
C ALA A 15 5.30 -6.91 -16.42
N GLY A 16 5.01 -5.60 -16.43
CA GLY A 16 4.55 -4.88 -17.63
C GLY A 16 3.13 -5.24 -18.09
N THR A 17 2.37 -5.96 -17.26
CA THR A 17 1.01 -6.43 -17.58
C THR A 17 -0.09 -5.39 -17.35
N GLY A 18 0.27 -4.17 -16.92
CA GLY A 18 -0.68 -3.11 -16.57
C GLY A 18 -1.54 -3.44 -15.33
N HIS A 19 -1.29 -4.57 -14.67
CA HIS A 19 -2.02 -5.00 -13.49
C HIS A 19 -1.48 -4.31 -12.24
N PHE A 20 -2.37 -3.80 -11.40
CA PHE A 20 -2.00 -3.23 -10.10
C PHE A 20 -2.71 -3.98 -8.99
N TYR A 21 -1.97 -4.27 -7.93
CA TYR A 21 -2.52 -4.85 -6.72
C TYR A 21 -2.90 -3.72 -5.76
N THR A 22 -4.03 -3.89 -5.07
CA THR A 22 -4.40 -3.00 -3.97
C THR A 22 -4.21 -3.74 -2.66
N THR A 23 -3.38 -3.19 -1.78
CA THR A 23 -3.19 -3.74 -0.43
C THR A 23 -3.26 -2.63 0.60
N ASN A 24 -3.44 -3.02 1.86
CA ASN A 24 -3.59 -2.08 2.97
C ASN A 24 -2.29 -2.05 3.78
N LYS A 25 -1.56 -0.93 3.72
CA LYS A 25 -0.32 -0.71 4.47
C LYS A 25 -0.58 0.10 5.73
N ASN A 26 0.07 -0.25 6.83
CA ASN A 26 0.04 0.55 8.05
C ASN A 26 1.25 1.50 8.08
N LYS A 27 1.00 2.81 7.94
CA LYS A 27 2.07 3.83 7.92
C LYS A 27 2.79 4.00 9.26
N ARG A 28 2.21 3.50 10.38
CA ARG A 28 2.85 3.58 11.71
C ARG A 28 3.93 2.53 11.93
N THR A 29 3.75 1.31 11.41
CA THR A 29 4.68 0.19 11.62
C THR A 29 5.68 0.02 10.48
N THR A 30 5.35 0.56 9.30
CA THR A 30 6.21 0.52 8.11
C THR A 30 6.33 1.92 7.51
N PRO A 31 7.18 2.79 8.08
CA PRO A 31 7.34 4.16 7.62
C PRO A 31 8.09 4.28 6.27
N GLU A 32 8.96 3.32 5.95
CA GLU A 32 9.72 3.28 4.70
C GLU A 32 8.84 2.83 3.54
N LYS A 33 9.04 3.36 2.32
CA LYS A 33 8.25 2.99 1.13
C LYS A 33 8.39 1.49 0.86
N LEU A 34 7.25 0.82 0.63
CA LEU A 34 7.18 -0.55 0.11
C LEU A 34 7.16 -0.47 -1.41
#